data_AF-A0A015JV98-F1
#
_entry.id   AF-A0A015JV98-F1
#
_cell.length_a   1.000
_cell.length_b   1.000
_cell.length_c   1.000
_cell.angle_alpha   90.00
_cell.angle_beta   90.00
_cell.angle_gamma   90.00
#
_symmetry.space_group_name_H-M   'P 1'
#
loop_
_entity.id
_entity.type
_entity.pdbx_description
1 polymer ?
#
loop_
_entity_poly.entity_id
_entity_poly.type
_entity_poly.pdbx_seq_one_letter_code
_entity_poly.pdbx_strand_id
1 'polypeptide(L)'
;MHHEVFANYFGFTENEIFMLLQHNGKENQLDDVRQWYNGYRAENSLNLYNLWSINSFINEGNLKAHWIDTGDTKTIKDLLWNSTEDFKNNTSMLLKGYAINIRIMEDMDYNMLAQKSNIDNVLWTLLYYAGYLTKDKNDNLCIPNMEVSTE
;
A
#
# COMPACT_ATOMS: atom_id res chain seq x y z
N MET A 1 -0.85 -11.63 1.71
CA MET A 1 0.55 -11.43 2.16
C MET A 1 0.92 -12.20 3.43
N HIS A 2 -0.03 -12.59 4.29
CA HIS A 2 0.24 -13.16 5.63
C HIS A 2 0.51 -14.67 5.71
N HIS A 3 0.45 -15.38 4.58
CA HIS A 3 0.78 -16.80 4.55
C HIS A 3 2.18 -16.98 3.99
N GLU A 4 3.10 -17.44 4.84
CA GLU A 4 4.54 -17.55 4.55
C GLU A 4 4.83 -18.20 3.19
N VAL A 5 4.19 -19.34 2.92
CA VAL A 5 4.38 -20.11 1.67
C VAL A 5 4.00 -19.35 0.41
N PHE A 6 3.08 -18.36 0.52
CA PHE A 6 2.55 -17.64 -0.64
C PHE A 6 2.97 -16.17 -0.71
N ALA A 7 3.74 -15.70 0.27
CA ALA A 7 4.09 -14.29 0.43
C ALA A 7 4.68 -13.68 -0.85
N ASN A 8 5.59 -14.41 -1.50
CA ASN A 8 6.28 -13.97 -2.72
C ASN A 8 5.40 -13.90 -3.98
N TYR A 9 4.17 -14.42 -3.98
CA TYR A 9 3.29 -14.37 -5.16
C TYR A 9 2.38 -13.14 -5.20
N PHE A 10 2.37 -12.32 -4.14
CA PHE A 10 1.51 -11.13 -4.05
C PHE A 10 2.15 -9.86 -4.65
N GLY A 11 3.37 -9.96 -5.16
CA GLY A 11 4.12 -8.86 -5.73
C GLY A 11 5.45 -9.34 -6.30
N PHE A 12 6.22 -8.43 -6.88
CA PHE A 12 7.58 -8.75 -7.28
C PHE A 12 8.54 -8.63 -6.09
N THR A 13 9.51 -9.52 -6.02
CA THR A 13 10.67 -9.40 -5.15
C THR A 13 11.74 -8.54 -5.80
N GLU A 14 12.65 -7.95 -5.01
CA GLU A 14 13.75 -7.13 -5.54
C GLU A 14 14.63 -7.89 -6.55
N ASN A 15 14.85 -9.20 -6.34
CA ASN A 15 15.58 -10.04 -7.28
C ASN A 15 14.85 -10.16 -8.63
N GLU A 16 13.53 -10.32 -8.62
CA GLU A 16 12.73 -10.35 -9.85
C GLU A 16 12.75 -8.99 -10.55
N ILE A 17 12.67 -7.88 -9.81
CA ILE A 17 12.84 -6.53 -10.35
C ILE A 17 14.20 -6.39 -11.03
N PHE A 18 15.27 -6.78 -10.35
CA PHE A 18 16.62 -6.69 -10.91
C PHE A 18 16.74 -7.48 -12.23
N MET A 19 16.23 -8.71 -12.27
CA MET A 19 16.22 -9.52 -13.50
C MET A 19 15.39 -8.87 -14.61
N LEU A 20 14.21 -8.33 -14.30
CA LEU A 20 13.37 -7.62 -15.26
C LEU A 20 14.06 -6.37 -15.81
N LEU A 21 14.72 -5.59 -14.96
CA LEU A 21 15.46 -4.40 -15.38
C LEU A 21 16.63 -4.75 -16.29
N GLN A 22 17.42 -5.77 -15.93
CA GLN A 22 18.52 -6.24 -16.78
C GLN A 22 18.02 -6.72 -18.15
N HIS A 23 16.93 -7.49 -18.19
CA HIS A 23 16.37 -7.99 -19.45
C HIS A 23 15.90 -6.86 -20.38
N ASN A 24 15.56 -5.69 -19.82
CA ASN A 24 15.07 -4.53 -20.55
C ASN A 24 16.13 -3.41 -20.70
N GLY A 25 17.40 -3.64 -20.34
CA GLY A 25 18.48 -2.64 -20.45
C GLY A 25 18.29 -1.42 -19.54
N LYS A 26 17.67 -1.62 -18.37
CA LYS A 26 17.33 -0.57 -17.38
C LYS A 26 17.98 -0.83 -16.01
N GLU A 27 19.02 -1.66 -15.94
CA GLU A 27 19.65 -2.10 -14.69
C GLU A 27 20.15 -0.95 -13.80
N ASN A 28 20.55 0.17 -14.40
CA ASN A 28 21.02 1.37 -13.68
C ASN A 28 19.89 2.12 -12.94
N GLN A 29 18.63 1.75 -13.15
CA GLN A 29 17.45 2.41 -12.54
C GLN A 29 16.91 1.64 -11.32
N LEU A 30 17.58 0.56 -10.87
CA LEU A 30 17.11 -0.23 -9.73
C LEU A 30 16.94 0.62 -8.47
N ASP A 31 17.87 1.53 -8.19
CA ASP A 31 17.81 2.39 -7.01
C ASP A 31 16.62 3.35 -7.07
N ASP A 32 16.32 3.91 -8.25
CA ASP A 32 15.18 4.80 -8.44
C ASP A 32 13.84 4.05 -8.31
N VAL A 33 13.76 2.86 -8.91
CA VAL A 33 12.62 1.94 -8.77
C VAL A 33 12.43 1.53 -7.30
N ARG A 34 13.52 1.28 -6.57
CA ARG A 34 13.48 0.98 -5.14
C ARG A 34 12.93 2.15 -4.34
N GLN A 35 13.39 3.37 -4.60
CA GLN A 35 12.88 4.55 -3.88
C GLN A 35 11.40 4.80 -4.16
N TRP A 36 10.95 4.54 -5.39
CA TRP A 36 9.59 4.88 -5.80
C TRP A 36 8.54 3.83 -5.45
N TYR A 37 8.84 2.54 -5.68
CA TYR A 37 7.84 1.46 -5.64
C TYR A 37 8.02 0.45 -4.50
N ASN A 38 9.16 0.43 -3.80
CA ASN A 38 9.37 -0.49 -2.68
C ASN A 38 8.60 -0.04 -1.44
N GLY A 39 7.91 -0.96 -0.77
CA GLY A 39 7.19 -0.59 0.45
C GLY A 39 6.27 -1.65 1.06
N TYR A 40 5.85 -2.65 0.30
CA TYR A 40 4.92 -3.64 0.81
C TYR A 40 5.65 -4.73 1.58
N ARG A 41 5.35 -4.85 2.88
CA ARG A 41 5.97 -5.86 3.73
C ARG A 41 5.07 -7.08 3.80
N ALA A 42 5.58 -8.21 3.36
CA ALA A 42 4.98 -9.53 3.56
C ALA A 42 5.66 -10.27 4.71
N GLU A 43 5.19 -11.48 5.00
CA GLU A 43 5.80 -12.35 6.02
C GLU A 43 7.31 -12.55 5.80
N ASN A 44 8.02 -12.92 6.87
CA ASN A 44 9.47 -13.09 6.87
C ASN A 44 10.28 -11.86 6.47
N SER A 45 9.71 -10.65 6.64
CA SER A 45 10.34 -9.39 6.25
C SER A 45 10.67 -9.33 4.74
N LEU A 46 9.91 -10.06 3.92
CA LEU A 46 9.99 -9.95 2.48
C LEU A 46 9.37 -8.62 2.05
N ASN A 47 10.14 -7.81 1.32
CA ASN A 47 9.62 -6.60 0.70
C ASN A 47 9.17 -6.92 -0.73
N LEU A 48 8.00 -6.42 -1.07
CA LEU A 48 7.34 -6.62 -2.34
C LEU A 48 7.08 -5.29 -3.04
N TYR A 49 7.06 -5.37 -4.36
CA TYR A 49 6.71 -4.28 -5.25
C TYR A 49 5.36 -4.61 -5.91
N ASN A 50 4.55 -3.59 -6.13
CA ASN A 50 3.29 -3.77 -6.84
C ASN A 50 3.53 -4.22 -8.30
N LEU A 51 2.82 -5.29 -8.71
CA LEU A 51 2.97 -5.87 -10.04
C LEU A 51 2.64 -4.87 -11.16
N TRP A 52 1.56 -4.12 -11.01
CA TRP A 52 1.09 -3.19 -12.02
C TRP A 52 2.04 -2.00 -12.18
N SER A 53 2.49 -1.42 -11.07
CA SER A 53 3.43 -0.29 -11.09
C SER A 53 4.75 -0.65 -11.77
N ILE A 54 5.30 -1.82 -11.47
CA ILE A 54 6.54 -2.31 -12.08
C ILE A 54 6.37 -2.60 -13.57
N ASN A 55 5.31 -3.32 -13.95
CA ASN A 55 5.08 -3.61 -15.37
C ASN A 55 4.85 -2.33 -16.17
N SER A 56 4.16 -1.34 -15.59
CA SER A 56 3.94 -0.03 -16.21
C SER A 56 5.26 0.73 -16.38
N PHE A 57 6.12 0.75 -15.37
CA PHE A 57 7.46 1.33 -15.46
C PHE A 57 8.33 0.63 -16.52
N ILE A 58 8.31 -0.70 -16.58
CA ILE A 58 9.07 -1.46 -17.59
C ILE A 58 8.58 -1.10 -19.00
N ASN A 59 7.28 -0.94 -19.21
CA ASN A 59 6.70 -0.58 -20.50
C ASN A 59 6.94 0.89 -20.89
N GLU A 60 6.70 1.84 -19.97
CA GLU A 60 6.76 3.29 -20.26
C GLU A 60 8.16 3.90 -20.07
N GLY A 61 8.97 3.32 -19.19
CA GLY A 61 10.31 3.82 -18.83
C GLY A 61 10.32 5.06 -17.94
N ASN A 62 9.20 5.45 -17.33
CA ASN A 62 9.11 6.63 -16.47
C ASN A 62 8.53 6.25 -15.10
N LEU A 63 9.10 6.80 -14.02
CA LEU A 63 8.56 6.67 -12.67
C LEU A 63 7.34 7.56 -12.51
N LYS A 64 6.18 6.94 -12.28
CA LYS A 64 4.91 7.63 -12.05
C LYS A 64 4.06 6.86 -11.06
N ALA A 65 3.04 7.53 -10.53
CA ALA A 65 1.97 6.84 -9.83
C ALA A 65 1.13 6.05 -10.85
N HIS A 66 1.05 4.74 -10.64
CA HIS A 66 0.25 3.81 -11.43
C HIS A 66 -0.84 3.15 -10.58
N TRP A 67 -1.01 3.56 -9.33
CA TRP A 67 -1.98 3.01 -8.39
C TRP A 67 -3.41 3.51 -8.73
N ILE A 68 -3.91 3.12 -9.89
CA ILE A 68 -5.18 3.62 -10.43
C ILE A 68 -6.35 3.11 -9.57
N ASP A 69 -7.15 4.06 -9.07
CA ASP A 69 -8.42 3.84 -8.37
C ASP A 69 -9.45 3.18 -9.30
N THR A 70 -9.43 1.85 -9.37
CA THR A 70 -10.33 1.03 -10.20
C THR A 70 -11.67 0.74 -9.51
N GLY A 71 -12.01 1.47 -8.44
CA GLY A 71 -13.29 1.39 -7.76
C GLY A 71 -14.08 2.70 -7.83
N ASP A 72 -15.41 2.63 -7.94
CA ASP A 72 -16.26 3.79 -7.63
C ASP A 72 -16.05 4.15 -6.16
N THR A 73 -15.21 5.16 -5.89
CA THR A 73 -14.79 5.55 -4.54
C THR A 73 -15.89 6.21 -3.72
N LYS A 74 -17.14 6.24 -4.19
CA LYS A 74 -18.26 6.85 -3.46
C LYS A 74 -18.36 6.36 -2.01
N THR A 75 -18.25 5.05 -1.79
CA THR A 75 -18.33 4.47 -0.44
C THR A 75 -17.17 4.93 0.45
N ILE A 76 -15.93 4.88 -0.04
CA ILE A 76 -14.75 5.32 0.73
C ILE A 76 -14.84 6.83 1.02
N LYS A 77 -15.23 7.61 0.02
CA LYS A 77 -15.45 9.05 0.15
C LYS A 77 -16.51 9.37 1.21
N ASP A 78 -17.66 8.71 1.18
CA ASP A 78 -18.72 8.84 2.19
C ASP A 78 -18.22 8.48 3.60
N LEU A 79 -17.40 7.42 3.72
CA LEU A 79 -16.78 7.05 4.98
C LEU A 79 -15.79 8.13 5.46
N LEU A 80 -14.95 8.67 4.57
CA LEU A 80 -14.00 9.75 4.87
C LEU A 80 -14.71 11.02 5.36
N TRP A 81 -15.84 11.40 4.75
CA TRP A 81 -16.63 12.56 5.21
C TRP A 81 -17.18 12.40 6.62
N ASN A 82 -17.47 11.17 7.03
CA ASN A 82 -17.99 10.84 8.36
C ASN A 82 -16.89 10.41 9.35
N SER A 83 -15.62 10.43 8.95
CA SER A 83 -14.48 10.06 9.80
C SER A 83 -14.29 11.04 10.96
N THR A 84 -13.74 10.54 12.05
CA THR A 84 -13.52 11.37 13.25
C THR A 84 -12.34 12.32 13.07
N GLU A 85 -12.19 13.27 13.99
CA GLU A 85 -11.03 14.15 14.02
C GLU A 85 -9.73 13.36 14.29
N ASP A 86 -9.79 12.29 15.08
CA ASP A 86 -8.64 11.42 15.34
C ASP A 86 -8.17 10.72 14.07
N PHE A 87 -9.09 10.28 13.21
CA PHE A 87 -8.75 9.73 11.89
C PHE A 87 -7.99 10.75 11.03
N LYS A 88 -8.47 11.99 10.99
CA LYS A 88 -7.83 13.06 10.21
C LYS A 88 -6.44 13.41 10.74
N ASN A 89 -6.29 13.48 12.06
CA ASN A 89 -5.00 13.73 12.71
C ASN A 89 -3.99 12.62 12.39
N ASN A 90 -4.40 11.36 12.51
CA ASN A 90 -3.57 10.20 12.15
C ASN A 90 -3.22 10.18 10.65
N THR A 91 -4.18 10.52 9.78
CA THR A 91 -3.94 10.69 8.34
C THR A 91 -2.87 11.77 8.09
N SER A 92 -2.93 12.90 8.80
CA SER A 92 -1.89 13.94 8.70
C SER A 92 -0.51 13.45 9.14
N MET A 93 -0.43 12.58 10.15
CA MET A 93 0.83 11.96 10.57
C MET A 93 1.38 11.04 9.49
N LEU A 94 0.54 10.20 8.89
CA LEU A 94 0.90 9.31 7.78
C LEU A 94 1.46 10.10 6.58
N LEU A 95 0.77 11.16 6.16
CA LEU A 95 1.19 12.02 5.04
C LEU A 95 2.52 12.76 5.30
N LYS A 96 2.91 12.92 6.57
CA LYS A 96 4.23 13.46 6.96
C LYS A 96 5.32 12.38 7.06
N GLY A 97 4.99 11.13 6.74
CA GLY A 97 5.90 9.99 6.80
C GLY A 97 6.02 9.32 8.17
N TYR A 98 5.17 9.67 9.13
CA TYR A 98 5.13 8.97 10.42
C TYR A 98 4.28 7.70 10.35
N ALA A 99 4.58 6.73 11.21
CA ALA A 99 3.75 5.54 11.39
C ALA A 99 2.75 5.74 12.54
N ILE A 100 1.62 5.04 12.49
CA ILE A 100 0.56 5.08 13.51
C ILE A 100 0.28 3.68 14.05
N ASN A 101 0.02 3.59 15.35
CA ASN A 101 -0.32 2.33 16.01
C ASN A 101 -1.84 2.15 16.03
N ILE A 102 -2.38 1.50 14.99
CA ILE A 102 -3.80 1.18 14.86
C ILE A 102 -3.92 -0.29 14.50
N ARG A 103 -4.85 -0.98 15.17
CA ARG A 103 -5.12 -2.38 14.92
C ARG A 103 -6.04 -2.55 13.71
N ILE A 104 -5.58 -3.33 12.74
CA ILE A 104 -6.38 -3.76 11.58
C ILE A 104 -7.30 -4.91 11.99
N MET A 105 -8.50 -4.94 11.41
CA MET A 105 -9.48 -5.99 11.64
C MET A 105 -9.21 -7.17 10.69
N GLU A 106 -8.96 -8.36 11.23
CA GLU A 106 -8.72 -9.58 10.44
C GLU A 106 -10.01 -10.10 9.80
N ASP A 107 -11.12 -10.01 10.55
CA ASP A 107 -12.46 -10.44 10.11
C ASP A 107 -13.37 -9.22 9.90
N MET A 108 -13.26 -8.57 8.74
CA MET A 108 -14.19 -7.51 8.35
C MET A 108 -15.42 -8.09 7.66
N ASP A 109 -16.62 -7.79 8.17
CA ASP A 109 -17.89 -8.03 7.48
C ASP A 109 -18.38 -6.72 6.82
N TYR A 110 -18.88 -6.80 5.58
CA TYR A 110 -19.52 -5.70 4.86
C TYR A 110 -20.65 -5.05 5.65
N ASN A 111 -21.36 -5.79 6.51
CA ASN A 111 -22.39 -5.21 7.38
C ASN A 111 -21.84 -4.15 8.34
N MET A 112 -20.55 -4.17 8.64
CA MET A 112 -19.89 -3.18 9.50
C MET A 112 -19.75 -1.81 8.81
N LEU A 113 -19.80 -1.76 7.47
CA LEU A 113 -19.80 -0.49 6.73
C LEU A 113 -21.05 0.36 7.02
N ALA A 114 -22.16 -0.29 7.39
CA ALA A 114 -23.39 0.40 7.78
C ALA A 114 -23.37 0.90 9.24
N GLN A 115 -22.43 0.44 10.05
CA GLN A 115 -22.34 0.75 11.48
C GLN A 115 -21.42 1.95 11.74
N LYS A 116 -22.01 3.11 12.02
CA LYS A 116 -21.27 4.36 12.25
C LYS A 116 -20.31 4.34 13.45
N SER A 117 -20.51 3.45 14.42
CA SER A 117 -19.73 3.43 15.66
C SER A 117 -18.27 2.99 15.49
N ASN A 118 -17.92 2.36 14.36
CA ASN A 118 -16.57 1.82 14.11
C ASN A 118 -15.96 2.33 12.79
N ILE A 119 -16.44 3.47 12.27
CA ILE A 119 -16.13 3.95 10.93
C ILE A 119 -14.63 4.09 10.66
N ASP A 120 -13.85 4.59 11.62
CA ASP A 120 -12.41 4.78 11.47
C ASP A 120 -11.65 3.45 11.37
N ASN A 121 -11.96 2.47 12.23
CA ASN A 121 -11.31 1.15 12.18
C ASN A 121 -11.62 0.41 10.88
N VAL A 122 -12.85 0.55 10.39
CA VAL A 122 -13.27 0.02 9.08
C VAL A 122 -12.48 0.72 7.97
N LEU A 123 -12.36 2.05 7.99
CA LEU A 123 -11.56 2.81 7.04
C LEU A 123 -10.09 2.40 7.03
N TRP A 124 -9.45 2.30 8.20
CA TRP A 124 -8.05 1.88 8.30
C TRP A 124 -7.83 0.49 7.72
N THR A 125 -8.75 -0.43 8.01
CA THR A 125 -8.70 -1.80 7.49
C THR A 125 -8.92 -1.84 5.98
N LEU A 126 -9.85 -1.04 5.45
CA LEU A 126 -10.04 -0.91 4.01
C LEU A 126 -8.80 -0.35 3.32
N LEU A 127 -8.22 0.74 3.84
CA LEU A 127 -7.02 1.36 3.29
C LEU A 127 -5.82 0.38 3.31
N TYR A 128 -5.70 -0.41 4.37
CA TYR A 128 -4.68 -1.45 4.47
C TYR A 128 -4.86 -2.55 3.41
N TYR A 129 -6.05 -3.14 3.31
CA TYR A 129 -6.29 -4.21 2.34
C TYR A 129 -6.31 -3.72 0.89
N ALA A 130 -6.69 -2.46 0.67
CA ALA A 130 -6.60 -1.80 -0.62
C ALA A 130 -5.18 -1.33 -0.95
N GLY A 131 -4.16 -1.63 -0.13
CA GLY A 131 -2.76 -1.33 -0.44
C GLY A 131 -2.33 0.12 -0.23
N TYR A 132 -3.19 1.01 0.25
CA TYR A 132 -2.81 2.39 0.61
C TYR A 132 -1.93 2.44 1.86
N LEU A 133 -2.00 1.41 2.70
CA LEU A 133 -1.19 1.27 3.91
C LEU A 133 -0.48 -0.08 3.94
N THR A 134 0.67 -0.10 4.59
CA THR A 134 1.46 -1.30 4.91
C THR A 134 1.81 -1.29 6.40
N LYS A 135 2.50 -2.33 6.86
CA LYS A 135 3.03 -2.42 8.22
C LYS A 135 4.54 -2.26 8.22
N ASP A 136 5.04 -1.43 9.14
CA ASP A 136 6.47 -1.27 9.37
C ASP A 136 7.06 -2.47 10.15
N LYS A 137 8.34 -2.37 10.54
CA LYS A 137 9.03 -3.42 11.33
C LYS A 137 8.43 -3.65 12.73
N ASN A 138 7.72 -2.67 13.26
CA ASN A 138 7.12 -2.65 14.60
C ASN A 138 5.60 -2.92 14.56
N ASP A 139 5.06 -3.35 13.42
CA ASP A 139 3.64 -3.59 13.20
C ASP A 139 2.76 -2.32 13.20
N ASN A 140 3.36 -1.14 13.07
CA ASN A 140 2.64 0.12 12.92
C ASN A 140 2.25 0.35 11.45
N LEU A 141 1.12 1.00 11.22
CA LEU A 141 0.68 1.36 9.87
C LEU A 141 1.48 2.54 9.33
N CYS A 142 1.89 2.45 8.07
CA CYS A 142 2.55 3.53 7.34
C CYS A 142 2.16 3.50 5.85
N ILE A 143 2.40 4.61 5.14
CA ILE A 143 2.30 4.65 3.68
C ILE A 143 3.47 3.83 3.11
N PRO A 144 3.22 2.91 2.15
CA PRO A 144 4.25 1.97 1.71
C PRO A 144 5.41 2.64 0.99
N ASN A 145 5.11 3.52 0.03
CA ASN A 145 6.11 4.01 -0.91
C ASN A 145 5.74 5.41 -1.42
N MET A 146 6.65 6.00 -2.23
CA MET A 146 6.43 7.33 -2.77
C MET A 146 5.24 7.39 -3.72
N GLU A 147 5.04 6.36 -4.55
CA GLU A 147 3.89 6.26 -5.46
C GLU A 147 2.57 6.55 -4.73
N VAL A 148 2.29 5.80 -3.66
CA VAL A 148 1.03 5.94 -2.90
C VAL A 148 0.95 7.29 -2.17
N SER A 149 2.08 7.85 -1.74
CA SER A 149 2.10 9.17 -1.09
C SER A 149 1.80 10.34 -2.04
N THR A 150 1.96 10.12 -3.35
CA THR A 150 1.80 11.15 -4.38
C THR A 150 0.42 11.15 -5.05
N GLU A 151 -0.44 10.20 -4.71
CA GLU A 151 -1.85 10.16 -5.12
C GLU A 151 -2.76 10.94 -4.18
#